data_AF-A0A3P6EWN1-F1
#
_entry.id   AF-A0A3P6EWN1-F1
#
_cell.length_a   1.000
_cell.length_b   1.000
_cell.length_c   1.000
_cell.angle_alpha   90.00
_cell.angle_beta   90.00
_cell.angle_gamma   90.00
#
_symmetry.space_group_name_H-M   'P 1'
#
loop_
_entity.id
_entity.type
_entity.pdbx_description
1 polymer ?
#
loop_
_entity_poly.entity_id
_entity_poly.type
_entity_poly.pdbx_seq_one_letter_code
_entity_poly.pdbx_strand_id
1 'polypeptide(L)'
;LIPCPRAISAAIKAKVRVETLISEVYSLECLASAYKDDIFPASKINTEQNQQSGASDLDILPPATKRPPGRPRKSRILSTGEIRMKAPRKKHVCSRCKGSGHNRATCKVAI
;
A
#
# COMPACT_ATOMS: atom_id res chain seq x y z
N LEU A 1 -0.14 -18.26 -10.40
CA LEU A 1 -1.38 -17.57 -10.83
C LEU A 1 -2.31 -17.38 -9.63
N ILE A 2 -2.76 -16.15 -9.37
CA ILE A 2 -3.79 -15.85 -8.35
C ILE A 2 -5.13 -15.70 -9.08
N PRO A 3 -6.21 -16.40 -8.65
CA PRO A 3 -7.51 -16.31 -9.30
C PRO A 3 -8.11 -14.91 -9.18
N CYS A 4 -8.85 -14.48 -10.21
CA CYS A 4 -9.53 -13.20 -10.19
C CYS A 4 -10.69 -13.20 -9.17
N PRO A 5 -11.20 -12.02 -8.73
CA PRO A 5 -12.29 -11.94 -7.76
C PRO A 5 -13.54 -12.73 -8.15
N ARG A 6 -13.87 -12.79 -9.45
CA ARG A 6 -15.03 -13.58 -9.94
C ARG A 6 -14.79 -15.08 -9.80
N ALA A 7 -13.57 -15.55 -10.07
CA ALA A 7 -13.21 -16.96 -9.91
C ALA A 7 -13.23 -17.37 -8.43
N ILE A 8 -12.75 -16.49 -7.52
CA ILE A 8 -12.83 -16.70 -6.07
C ILE A 8 -14.29 -16.83 -5.63
N SER A 9 -15.16 -15.92 -6.06
CA SER A 9 -16.60 -15.98 -5.72
C SER A 9 -17.27 -17.26 -6.24
N ALA A 10 -16.93 -17.70 -7.45
CA ALA A 10 -17.45 -18.95 -8.01
C ALA A 10 -16.98 -20.18 -7.21
N ALA A 11 -15.71 -20.21 -6.80
CA ALA A 11 -15.15 -21.28 -5.98
C ALA A 11 -15.85 -21.39 -4.62
N ILE A 12 -16.06 -20.26 -3.94
CA ILE A 12 -16.79 -20.21 -2.66
C ILE A 12 -18.22 -20.73 -2.84
N LYS A 13 -18.91 -20.30 -3.90
CA LYS A 13 -20.28 -20.77 -4.19
C LYS A 13 -20.31 -22.28 -4.48
N ALA A 14 -19.30 -22.80 -5.16
CA ALA A 14 -19.14 -24.21 -5.44
C ALA A 14 -18.59 -25.04 -4.25
N LYS A 15 -18.32 -24.39 -3.09
CA LYS A 15 -17.68 -25.01 -1.92
C LYS A 15 -16.31 -25.64 -2.22
N VAL A 16 -15.62 -25.12 -3.23
CA VAL A 16 -14.25 -25.48 -3.56
C VAL A 16 -13.32 -24.58 -2.76
N ARG A 17 -12.29 -25.18 -2.15
CA ARG A 17 -11.24 -24.45 -1.45
C ARG A 17 -10.49 -23.53 -2.42
N VAL A 18 -10.35 -22.25 -2.08
CA VAL A 18 -9.72 -21.28 -2.99
C VAL A 18 -8.24 -21.61 -3.17
N GLU A 19 -7.60 -22.17 -2.15
CA GLU A 19 -6.19 -22.52 -2.14
C GLU A 19 -5.82 -23.52 -3.23
N THR A 20 -6.73 -24.42 -3.61
CA THR A 20 -6.48 -25.40 -4.68
C THR A 20 -6.46 -24.77 -6.07
N LEU A 21 -6.92 -23.52 -6.21
CA LEU A 21 -6.95 -22.77 -7.47
C LEU A 21 -5.76 -21.81 -7.61
N ILE A 22 -5.01 -21.62 -6.53
CA ILE A 22 -3.80 -20.80 -6.52
C ILE A 22 -2.66 -21.66 -7.05
N SER A 23 -1.82 -21.13 -7.94
CA SER A 23 -0.70 -21.93 -8.44
C SER A 23 0.41 -22.08 -7.40
N GLU A 24 1.12 -23.20 -7.50
CA GLU A 24 2.08 -23.71 -6.52
C GLU A 24 3.22 -22.74 -6.18
N VAL A 25 3.58 -21.82 -7.08
CA VAL A 25 4.59 -20.78 -6.86
C VAL A 25 4.30 -19.86 -5.66
N TYR A 26 3.05 -19.83 -5.19
CA TYR A 26 2.64 -19.08 -3.98
C TYR A 26 2.56 -19.96 -2.72
N SER A 27 3.02 -21.21 -2.78
CA SER A 27 3.11 -22.09 -1.63
C SER A 27 4.21 -21.65 -0.66
N LEU A 28 4.07 -22.04 0.60
CA LEU A 28 5.10 -21.82 1.62
C LEU A 28 6.42 -22.53 1.27
N GLU A 29 6.34 -23.66 0.59
CA GLU A 29 7.51 -24.42 0.13
C GLU A 29 8.28 -23.65 -0.94
N CYS A 30 7.60 -23.12 -1.97
CA CYS A 30 8.24 -22.27 -2.96
C CYS A 30 8.81 -21.00 -2.34
N LEU A 31 8.12 -20.39 -1.37
CA LEU A 31 8.62 -19.23 -0.64
C LEU A 31 9.91 -19.56 0.12
N ALA A 32 9.91 -20.65 0.89
CA ALA A 32 11.08 -21.09 1.65
C ALA A 32 12.25 -21.44 0.73
N SER A 33 11.97 -22.09 -0.41
CA SER A 33 12.98 -22.42 -1.42
C SER A 33 13.58 -21.17 -2.08
N ALA A 34 12.76 -20.18 -2.44
CA ALA A 34 13.22 -18.95 -3.07
C ALA A 34 14.14 -18.09 -2.17
N TYR A 35 13.96 -18.18 -0.86
CA TYR A 35 14.75 -17.46 0.16
C TYR A 35 15.66 -18.40 0.96
N LYS A 36 15.96 -19.59 0.44
CA LYS A 36 16.80 -20.57 1.12
C LYS A 36 18.25 -20.09 1.22
N ASP A 37 18.70 -19.36 0.22
CA ASP A 37 20.06 -18.83 0.11
C ASP A 37 20.13 -17.41 0.69
N ASP A 38 21.32 -17.03 1.15
CA ASP A 38 21.57 -15.71 1.73
C ASP A 38 21.43 -14.60 0.67
N ILE A 39 20.48 -13.69 0.91
CA ILE A 39 20.33 -12.48 0.11
C ILE A 39 21.27 -11.42 0.69
N PHE A 40 22.48 -11.37 0.15
CA PHE A 40 23.41 -10.30 0.49
C PHE A 40 22.90 -8.98 -0.10
N PRO A 41 22.88 -7.89 0.69
CA PRO A 41 22.69 -6.58 0.09
C PRO A 41 23.77 -6.40 -0.97
N ALA A 42 23.43 -5.76 -2.08
CA ALA A 42 24.44 -5.33 -3.03
C ALA A 42 25.48 -4.54 -2.23
N SER A 43 26.65 -5.14 -2.02
CA SER A 43 27.82 -4.42 -1.56
C SER A 43 27.91 -3.22 -2.50
N LYS A 44 28.19 -2.03 -1.96
CA LYS A 44 28.54 -0.88 -2.80
C LYS A 44 29.66 -1.37 -3.69
N ILE A 45 29.29 -1.73 -4.91
CA ILE A 45 30.22 -2.28 -5.88
C ILE A 45 31.29 -1.21 -5.92
N ASN A 46 32.53 -1.57 -5.59
CA ASN A 46 33.65 -0.70 -5.91
C ASN A 46 33.41 -0.30 -7.35
N THR A 47 33.11 0.98 -7.56
CA THR A 47 32.45 1.50 -8.76
C THR A 47 33.31 1.30 -10.01
N GLU A 48 34.51 0.77 -9.81
CA GLU A 48 35.55 0.45 -10.76
C GLU A 48 35.33 -0.89 -11.50
N GLN A 49 34.55 -1.84 -10.95
CA GLN A 49 34.38 -3.17 -11.58
C GLN A 49 33.08 -3.33 -12.40
N ASN A 50 32.17 -2.35 -12.40
CA ASN A 50 30.95 -2.36 -13.21
C ASN A 50 31.04 -1.45 -14.44
N GLN A 51 32.23 -1.32 -15.03
CA GLN A 51 32.44 -0.60 -16.30
C GLN A 51 32.43 -1.53 -17.53
N GLN A 52 32.06 -2.80 -17.36
CA GLN A 52 31.99 -3.78 -18.46
C GLN A 52 30.54 -4.21 -18.72
N SER A 53 29.71 -3.27 -19.17
CA SER A 53 28.63 -3.53 -20.13
C SER A 53 27.85 -2.24 -20.42
N GLY A 54 28.36 -1.40 -21.32
CA GLY A 54 27.56 -0.52 -22.20
C GLY A 54 26.59 0.49 -21.56
N ALA A 55 26.60 0.70 -20.25
CA ALA A 55 25.65 1.59 -19.57
C ALA A 55 26.20 3.01 -19.35
N SER A 56 27.46 3.27 -19.68
CA SER A 56 28.08 4.59 -19.52
C SER A 56 27.63 5.63 -20.55
N ASP A 57 26.84 5.24 -21.56
CA ASP A 57 26.45 6.09 -22.70
C ASP A 57 24.93 6.19 -22.91
N LEU A 58 24.11 5.68 -21.97
CA LEU A 58 22.67 5.88 -22.03
C LEU A 58 22.33 7.21 -21.35
N ASP A 59 22.21 8.27 -22.16
CA ASP A 59 21.59 9.52 -21.74
C ASP A 59 20.12 9.24 -21.37
N ILE A 60 19.88 8.95 -20.09
CA ILE A 60 18.53 8.80 -19.55
C ILE A 60 17.91 10.20 -19.49
N LEU A 61 17.24 10.58 -20.57
CA LEU A 61 16.45 11.80 -20.60
C LEU A 61 15.27 11.69 -19.63
N PRO A 62 14.92 12.78 -18.92
CA PRO A 62 13.72 12.79 -18.10
C PRO A 62 12.49 12.53 -19.00
N PRO A 63 11.45 11.87 -18.46
CA PRO A 63 10.23 11.64 -19.22
C PRO A 63 9.69 12.98 -19.72
N ALA A 64 9.37 13.07 -21.02
CA ALA A 64 8.86 14.26 -21.69
C ALA A 64 7.42 14.64 -21.29
N THR A 65 7.06 14.41 -20.02
CA THR A 65 5.73 14.65 -19.47
C THR A 65 5.72 15.97 -18.70
N LYS A 66 4.84 16.89 -19.10
CA LYS A 66 4.56 18.12 -18.35
C LYS A 66 3.40 17.86 -17.40
N ARG A 67 3.49 18.39 -16.17
CA ARG A 67 2.32 18.41 -15.27
C ARG A 67 1.23 19.30 -15.92
N PRO A 68 -0.03 18.85 -15.98
CA PRO A 68 -1.10 19.66 -16.53
C PRO A 68 -1.29 20.95 -15.71
N PRO A 69 -1.74 22.05 -16.34
CA PRO A 69 -2.00 23.29 -15.63
C PRO A 69 -3.06 23.08 -14.54
N GLY A 70 -2.79 23.61 -13.34
CA GLY A 70 -3.71 23.55 -12.21
C GLY A 70 -3.04 23.17 -10.90
N ARG A 71 -3.80 23.29 -9.80
CA ARG A 71 -3.33 22.96 -8.47
C ARG A 71 -3.28 21.44 -8.27
N PRO A 72 -2.15 20.86 -7.81
CA PRO A 72 -2.09 19.46 -7.41
C PRO A 72 -3.16 19.14 -6.35
N ARG A 73 -3.76 17.96 -6.45
CA ARG A 73 -4.72 17.50 -5.44
C ARG A 73 -4.03 17.38 -4.08
N LYS A 74 -4.64 17.93 -3.03
CA LYS A 74 -4.17 17.73 -1.64
C LYS A 74 -4.28 16.26 -1.19
N SER A 75 -5.19 15.50 -1.80
CA SER A 75 -5.43 14.10 -1.44
C SER A 75 -4.95 13.16 -2.54
N ARG A 76 -4.24 12.11 -2.15
CA ARG A 76 -3.79 11.02 -3.03
C ARG A 76 -4.96 10.29 -3.70
N ILE A 77 -4.79 9.90 -4.96
CA ILE A 77 -5.71 9.01 -5.70
C ILE A 77 -5.47 7.58 -5.22
N LEU A 78 -6.55 6.86 -4.89
CA LEU A 78 -6.48 5.47 -4.42
C LEU A 78 -6.37 4.52 -5.61
N SER A 79 -5.57 3.47 -5.46
CA SER A 79 -5.49 2.37 -6.43
C SER A 79 -6.65 1.37 -6.25
N THR A 80 -6.87 0.51 -7.23
CA THR A 80 -7.89 -0.54 -7.15
C THR A 80 -7.64 -1.44 -5.93
N GLY A 81 -8.64 -1.55 -5.04
CA GLY A 81 -8.54 -2.31 -3.79
C GLY A 81 -8.15 -1.49 -2.55
N GLU A 82 -7.71 -0.23 -2.71
CA GLU A 82 -7.47 0.65 -1.58
C GLU A 82 -8.76 1.35 -1.14
N ILE A 83 -9.21 1.06 0.09
CA ILE A 83 -10.38 1.68 0.69
C ILE A 83 -9.93 2.76 1.67
N ARG A 84 -10.41 4.00 1.50
CA ARG A 84 -10.25 5.03 2.53
C ARG A 84 -11.09 4.66 3.75
N MET A 85 -10.44 4.06 4.75
CA MET A 85 -11.00 3.93 6.09
C MET A 85 -11.35 5.33 6.59
N LYS A 86 -12.64 5.65 6.72
CA LYS A 86 -13.06 6.87 7.42
C LYS A 86 -12.70 6.66 8.89
N ALA A 87 -11.66 7.34 9.36
CA ALA A 87 -11.37 7.35 10.79
C ALA A 87 -12.63 7.82 11.53
N PRO A 88 -13.05 7.13 12.62
CA PRO A 88 -14.19 7.58 13.39
C PRO A 88 -13.92 9.01 13.85
N ARG A 89 -14.77 9.95 13.45
CA ARG A 89 -14.66 11.33 13.96
C ARG A 89 -14.85 11.24 15.47
N LYS A 90 -13.82 11.61 16.24
CA LYS A 90 -13.95 11.71 17.70
C LYS A 90 -15.13 12.65 17.98
N LYS A 91 -16.12 12.17 18.73
CA LYS A 91 -17.24 13.00 19.17
C LYS A 91 -16.63 14.15 19.99
N HIS A 92 -17.01 15.38 19.67
CA HIS A 92 -16.59 16.53 20.45
C HIS A 92 -17.24 16.45 21.84
N VAL A 93 -16.42 16.50 22.88
CA VAL A 93 -16.84 16.41 24.27
C VAL A 93 -16.36 17.66 25.02
N CYS A 94 -17.21 18.24 25.84
CA CYS A 94 -16.87 19.37 26.68
C CYS A 94 -15.71 19.01 27.61
N SER A 95 -14.64 19.79 27.59
CA SER A 95 -13.43 19.51 28.39
C SER A 95 -13.67 19.64 29.90
N ARG A 96 -14.66 20.44 30.32
CA ARG A 96 -15.05 20.69 31.72
C ARG A 96 -15.92 19.56 32.28
N CYS A 97 -17.12 19.36 31.75
CA CYS A 97 -18.09 18.40 32.30
C CYS A 97 -18.08 17.02 31.63
N LYS A 98 -17.26 16.80 30.60
CA LYS A 98 -17.21 15.58 29.79
C LYS A 98 -18.54 15.20 29.09
N GLY A 99 -19.50 16.12 29.04
CA GLY A 99 -20.75 15.97 28.27
C GLY A 99 -20.59 16.27 26.78
N SER A 100 -21.47 15.70 25.95
CA SER A 100 -21.56 16.01 24.51
C SER A 100 -22.55 17.15 24.23
N GLY A 101 -22.55 17.66 22.99
CA GLY A 101 -23.54 18.66 22.54
C GLY A 101 -23.21 20.13 22.86
N HIS A 102 -22.13 20.39 23.57
CA HIS A 102 -21.65 21.75 23.86
C HIS A 102 -20.12 21.78 24.01
N ASN A 103 -19.53 22.97 24.10
CA ASN A 103 -18.10 23.15 24.34
C ASN A 103 -17.84 23.81 25.70
N ARG A 104 -16.56 23.96 26.06
CA ARG A 104 -16.19 24.57 27.35
C ARG A 104 -16.76 25.99 27.52
N ALA A 105 -16.85 26.76 26.44
CA ALA A 105 -17.33 28.14 26.46
C ALA A 105 -18.84 28.24 26.75
N THR A 106 -19.62 27.25 26.31
CA THR A 106 -21.08 27.20 26.55
C THR A 106 -21.49 26.25 27.67
N CYS A 107 -20.53 25.79 28.48
CA CYS A 107 -20.78 24.86 29.57
C CYS A 107 -21.40 25.59 30.78
N LYS A 108 -22.58 25.14 31.21
CA LYS A 108 -23.32 25.71 32.35
C LYS A 108 -22.98 25.11 33.71
N VAL A 109 -22.18 24.04 33.75
CA VAL A 109 -21.76 23.38 35.00
C VAL A 109 -20.76 24.31 35.71
N ALA A 110 -20.88 24.54 37.03
CA ALA A 110 -19.92 25.32 37.84
C ALA A 110 -18.52 24.64 37.92
N ILE A 111 -17.49 25.36 38.40
CA ILE A 111 -16.15 24.78 38.65
C ILE A 111 -16.20 24.16 40.03
#